data_AF-R7W587-F1
#
_entry.id   AF-R7W587-F1
#
_cell.length_a   1.000
_cell.length_b   1.000
_cell.length_c   1.000
_cell.angle_alpha   90.00
_cell.angle_beta   90.00
_cell.angle_gamma   90.00
#
_symmetry.space_group_name_H-M   'P 1'
#
loop_
_entity.id
_entity.type
_entity.pdbx_description
1 polymer ?
#
loop_
_entity_poly.entity_id
_entity_poly.type
_entity_poly.pdbx_seq_one_letter_code
_entity_poly.pdbx_strand_id
1 'polypeptide(L)'
;MEPLWVFVGALLAATAVHVAGFLSIDCGLDAKFNGRRDTYTDIAYVSDDPYVDGGMNHRVAAKFDVSSRSENRRTLRSFPSGIRNCYTLPTESGGKYLVRMEFFYGDYDGKTSPSFEVHLGSNYWDTFRNSDFWWSEAIFVAWGSWVPVCLVNTGGGTPFVSTVELRPLLPSLYPQVTVDESISAFARKNLGADTIYRFPDDPYDRFWEWEVSSLWANLSTKKTIQREDSFAVPIPVLQTAVAPVNNGTVLHVGTWNTYKSTFEFKFFLHFSDIQNTQLRQFDIYLNDYEWYKKYSPPYLTADYVYSTGWYKATEGTYNITLAATNRSMLPPMVNAYEVFNRIPHDTPRTSPKDCYDFDFDFLRNMILNFSFRNISFITQITKF
;
A
#
# COMPACT_ATOMS: atom_id res chain seq x y z
N MET A 1 26.81 -57.22 -3.24
CA MET A 1 27.15 -55.83 -2.91
C MET A 1 26.54 -54.98 -4.01
N GLU A 2 25.30 -54.53 -3.82
CA GLU A 2 24.63 -53.60 -4.73
C GLU A 2 24.85 -52.16 -4.27
N PRO A 3 25.01 -51.18 -5.17
CA PRO A 3 25.20 -49.80 -4.78
C PRO A 3 23.84 -49.16 -4.47
N LEU A 4 23.74 -48.62 -3.25
CA LEU A 4 22.62 -47.83 -2.78
C LEU A 4 22.62 -46.48 -3.51
N TRP A 5 21.61 -46.23 -4.37
CA TRP A 5 21.42 -44.92 -4.99
C TRP A 5 20.79 -43.98 -3.96
N VAL A 6 21.58 -43.01 -3.48
CA VAL A 6 21.08 -41.91 -2.66
C VAL A 6 20.41 -40.90 -3.59
N PHE A 7 19.08 -40.84 -3.56
CA PHE A 7 18.33 -39.74 -4.14
C PHE A 7 18.57 -38.48 -3.30
N VAL A 8 19.40 -37.56 -3.80
CA VAL A 8 19.47 -36.20 -3.27
C VAL A 8 18.22 -35.47 -3.76
N GLY A 9 17.21 -35.38 -2.89
CA GLY A 9 16.05 -34.53 -3.12
C GLY A 9 16.50 -33.07 -3.15
N ALA A 10 16.37 -32.42 -4.30
CA ALA A 10 16.52 -30.97 -4.40
C ALA A 10 15.35 -30.32 -3.65
N LEU A 11 15.63 -29.83 -2.44
CA LEU A 11 14.73 -28.92 -1.74
C LEU A 11 14.70 -27.63 -2.56
N LEU A 12 13.65 -27.44 -3.37
CA LEU A 12 13.33 -26.13 -3.93
C LEU A 12 12.93 -25.23 -2.77
N ALA A 13 13.92 -24.63 -2.11
CA ALA A 13 13.69 -23.45 -1.31
C ALA A 13 13.10 -22.43 -2.27
N ALA A 14 11.83 -22.08 -2.07
CA ALA A 14 11.26 -20.90 -2.71
C ALA A 14 12.22 -19.76 -2.37
N THR A 15 12.92 -19.24 -3.38
CA THR A 15 13.65 -17.99 -3.23
C THR A 15 12.58 -16.94 -3.01
N ALA A 16 12.23 -16.70 -1.76
CA ALA A 16 11.65 -15.43 -1.36
C ALA A 16 12.67 -14.41 -1.84
N VAL A 17 12.28 -13.56 -2.78
CA VAL A 17 13.05 -12.35 -3.05
C VAL A 17 12.98 -11.57 -1.75
N HIS A 18 14.00 -11.72 -0.91
CA HIS A 18 14.13 -10.92 0.29
C HIS A 18 14.49 -9.53 -0.19
N VAL A 19 13.49 -8.66 -0.30
CA VAL A 19 13.74 -7.24 -0.51
C VAL A 19 14.28 -6.70 0.81
N ALA A 20 15.61 -6.76 0.97
CA ALA A 20 16.30 -6.18 2.10
C ALA A 20 15.97 -4.68 2.18
N GLY A 21 15.73 -4.15 3.39
CA GLY A 21 15.54 -2.72 3.61
C GLY A 21 14.13 -2.28 4.02
N PHE A 22 13.33 -3.16 4.62
CA PHE A 22 12.09 -2.71 5.29
C PHE A 22 12.41 -1.76 6.44
N LEU A 23 11.65 -0.67 6.51
CA LEU A 23 11.60 0.21 7.66
C LEU A 23 10.20 0.12 8.27
N SER A 24 10.11 -0.33 9.51
CA SER A 24 8.85 -0.37 10.26
C SER A 24 9.02 0.42 11.54
N ILE A 25 8.22 1.46 11.69
CA ILE A 25 8.29 2.41 12.79
C ILE A 25 7.07 2.21 13.68
N ASP A 26 7.29 1.87 14.94
CA ASP A 26 6.27 1.81 15.98
C ASP A 26 6.23 3.17 16.70
N CYS A 27 5.15 3.91 16.48
CA CYS A 27 5.08 5.31 16.85
C CYS A 27 4.81 5.43 18.35
N GLY A 28 5.63 6.20 19.06
CA GLY A 28 5.59 6.27 20.52
C GLY A 28 6.21 5.06 21.23
N LEU A 29 6.95 4.21 20.51
CA LEU A 29 7.73 3.14 21.10
C LEU A 29 8.87 3.70 21.95
N ASP A 30 8.95 3.24 23.20
CA ASP A 30 10.08 3.51 24.09
C ASP A 30 11.38 2.94 23.48
N ALA A 31 12.42 3.76 23.41
CA ALA A 31 13.71 3.43 22.82
C ALA A 31 14.33 2.12 23.34
N LYS A 32 14.02 1.68 24.57
CA LYS A 32 14.50 0.40 25.10
C LYS A 32 13.95 -0.84 24.38
N PHE A 33 12.83 -0.69 23.67
CA PHE A 33 12.21 -1.76 22.88
C PHE A 33 12.55 -1.66 21.38
N ASN A 34 13.47 -0.76 21.01
CA ASN A 34 13.90 -0.58 19.64
C ASN A 34 14.48 -1.88 19.05
N GLY A 35 14.03 -2.27 17.86
CA GLY A 35 14.41 -3.53 17.21
C GLY A 35 13.57 -4.74 17.63
N ARG A 36 12.51 -4.54 18.43
CA ARG A 36 11.54 -5.59 18.75
C ARG A 36 10.95 -6.17 17.45
N ARG A 37 10.89 -7.50 17.37
CA ARG A 37 10.32 -8.21 16.23
C ARG A 37 8.87 -8.56 16.47
N ASP A 38 8.06 -8.40 15.43
CA ASP A 38 6.69 -8.90 15.41
C ASP A 38 6.70 -10.43 15.41
N THR A 39 5.80 -11.02 16.20
CA THR A 39 5.83 -12.47 16.47
C THR A 39 5.37 -13.31 15.30
N TYR A 40 4.62 -12.73 14.36
CA TYR A 40 4.10 -13.43 13.19
C TYR A 40 4.99 -13.22 11.96
N THR A 41 5.34 -11.97 11.68
CA THR A 41 6.09 -11.57 10.49
C THR A 41 7.61 -11.61 10.68
N ASP A 42 8.10 -11.67 11.93
CA ASP A 42 9.51 -11.49 12.30
C ASP A 42 10.11 -10.13 11.88
N ILE A 43 9.28 -9.18 11.43
CA ILE A 43 9.71 -7.84 11.05
C ILE A 43 10.11 -7.05 12.30
N ALA A 44 11.30 -6.43 12.27
CA ALA A 44 11.78 -5.58 13.35
C ALA A 44 11.15 -4.18 13.27
N TYR A 45 10.68 -3.67 14.40
CA TYR A 45 10.14 -2.33 14.55
C TYR A 45 11.10 -1.45 15.33
N VAL A 46 11.24 -0.20 14.90
CA VAL A 46 12.08 0.81 15.54
C VAL A 46 11.22 1.94 16.11
N SER A 47 11.80 2.72 17.02
CA SER A 47 11.18 3.94 17.54
C SER A 47 11.09 5.03 16.45
N ASP A 48 10.10 5.91 16.55
CA ASP A 48 9.87 7.00 15.62
C ASP A 48 10.75 8.23 15.84
N ASP A 49 11.41 8.36 17.00
CA ASP A 49 12.20 9.53 17.37
C ASP A 49 13.16 10.05 16.26
N PRO A 50 13.86 9.21 15.47
CA PRO A 50 14.76 9.68 14.41
C PRO A 50 14.06 10.22 13.16
N TYR A 51 12.75 10.02 13.02
CA TYR A 51 12.00 10.23 11.79
C TYR A 51 10.97 11.35 11.88
N VAL A 52 10.68 11.88 13.08
CA VAL A 52 9.63 12.87 13.28
C VAL A 52 10.03 13.92 14.29
N ASP A 53 9.62 15.17 14.03
CA ASP A 53 9.80 16.27 14.96
C ASP A 53 8.55 16.47 15.83
N GLY A 54 8.77 16.57 17.14
CA GLY A 54 7.71 16.89 18.10
C GLY A 54 6.67 15.79 18.30
N GLY A 55 5.46 16.20 18.66
CA GLY A 55 4.38 15.30 19.08
C GLY A 55 4.57 14.74 20.50
N MET A 56 3.64 13.90 20.92
CA MET A 56 3.59 13.30 22.25
C MET A 56 3.34 11.80 22.14
N ASN A 57 4.14 11.02 22.87
CA ASN A 57 4.00 9.57 22.91
C ASN A 57 2.87 9.18 23.86
N HIS A 58 2.02 8.26 23.42
CA HIS A 58 0.94 7.72 24.20
C HIS A 58 0.90 6.20 24.11
N ARG A 59 0.33 5.62 25.16
CA ARG A 59 -0.14 4.26 25.14
C ARG A 59 -1.66 4.28 25.02
N VAL A 60 -2.22 3.28 24.35
CA VAL A 60 -3.68 3.12 24.27
C VAL A 60 -4.28 2.89 25.66
N ALA A 61 -5.58 3.15 25.82
CA ALA A 61 -6.27 2.91 27.07
C ALA A 61 -6.17 1.43 27.50
N ALA A 62 -6.20 1.17 28.81
CA ALA A 62 -5.96 -0.16 29.39
C ALA A 62 -6.84 -1.28 28.79
N LYS A 63 -8.08 -0.96 28.38
CA LYS A 63 -8.99 -1.91 27.74
C LYS A 63 -8.54 -2.39 26.35
N PHE A 64 -7.65 -1.65 25.70
CA PHE A 64 -7.08 -1.96 24.39
C PHE A 64 -5.62 -2.44 24.46
N ASP A 65 -4.94 -2.21 25.57
CA ASP A 65 -3.58 -2.67 25.85
C ASP A 65 -3.58 -4.14 26.31
N VAL A 66 -4.00 -5.03 25.40
CA VAL A 66 -4.20 -6.46 25.65
C VAL A 66 -3.25 -7.32 24.83
N SER A 67 -2.88 -8.50 25.33
CA SER A 67 -1.88 -9.39 24.71
C SER A 67 -2.22 -9.84 23.28
N SER A 68 -3.50 -9.89 22.92
CA SER A 68 -3.97 -10.24 21.57
C SER A 68 -3.83 -9.11 20.56
N ARG A 69 -3.58 -7.87 21.01
CA ARG A 69 -3.35 -6.72 20.14
C ARG A 69 -1.92 -6.75 19.62
N SER A 70 -1.74 -6.54 18.32
CA SER A 70 -0.42 -6.33 17.72
C SER A 70 0.32 -5.23 18.47
N GLU A 71 1.57 -5.51 18.80
CA GLU A 71 2.37 -4.67 19.67
C GLU A 71 2.58 -3.25 19.11
N ASN A 72 2.71 -3.12 17.78
CA ASN A 72 2.81 -1.85 17.04
C ASN A 72 1.51 -1.02 17.02
N ARG A 73 0.44 -1.53 17.65
CA ARG A 73 -0.85 -0.85 17.82
C ARG A 73 -1.19 -0.59 19.29
N ARG A 74 -0.23 -0.75 20.21
CA ARG A 74 -0.43 -0.43 21.64
C ARG A 74 0.13 0.94 22.02
N THR A 75 0.94 1.50 21.14
CA THR A 75 1.55 2.82 21.24
C THR A 75 1.14 3.66 20.03
N LEU A 76 1.15 4.98 20.22
CA LEU A 76 0.97 5.96 19.16
C LEU A 76 1.69 7.26 19.51
N ARG A 77 1.97 8.07 18.49
CA ARG A 77 2.35 9.47 18.66
C ARG A 77 1.20 10.36 18.24
N SER A 78 0.86 11.35 19.09
CA SER A 78 -0.16 12.36 18.81
C SER A 78 0.48 13.74 18.54
N PHE A 79 -0.22 14.59 17.80
CA PHE A 79 0.27 15.92 17.40
C PHE A 79 -0.72 17.01 17.77
N PRO A 80 -0.76 17.44 19.05
CA PRO A 80 -1.72 18.44 19.53
C PRO A 80 -1.43 19.87 19.04
N SER A 81 -0.20 20.12 18.58
CA SER A 81 0.25 21.38 18.00
C SER A 81 0.66 21.21 16.55
N GLY A 82 0.73 22.32 15.82
CA GLY A 82 1.06 22.34 14.40
C GLY A 82 -0.13 21.96 13.51
N ILE A 83 -0.19 22.61 12.35
CA ILE A 83 -1.19 22.28 11.32
C ILE A 83 -0.74 21.06 10.51
N ARG A 84 0.56 20.88 10.32
CA ARG A 84 1.16 19.83 9.52
C ARG A 84 2.31 19.21 10.31
N ASN A 85 2.26 17.91 10.52
CA ASN A 85 3.28 17.15 11.24
C ASN A 85 3.72 15.98 10.35
N CYS A 86 5.02 15.87 10.06
CA CYS A 86 5.53 14.97 9.03
C CYS A 86 6.58 14.01 9.57
N TYR A 87 6.50 12.76 9.11
CA TYR A 87 7.58 11.80 9.19
C TYR A 87 8.48 11.98 7.96
N THR A 88 9.79 12.03 8.18
CA THR A 88 10.82 12.10 7.14
C THR A 88 11.36 10.70 6.89
N LEU A 89 10.89 10.05 5.83
CA LEU A 89 11.27 8.67 5.52
C LEU A 89 12.46 8.63 4.57
N PRO A 90 13.52 7.84 4.85
CA PRO A 90 14.67 7.72 3.97
C PRO A 90 14.31 6.96 2.70
N THR A 91 14.68 7.51 1.54
CA THR A 91 14.42 6.91 0.22
C THR A 91 15.63 7.06 -0.69
N GLU A 92 15.67 6.32 -1.78
CA GLU A 92 16.60 6.56 -2.89
C GLU A 92 15.83 7.21 -4.04
N SER A 93 16.36 8.31 -4.59
CA SER A 93 15.72 9.00 -5.71
C SER A 93 15.58 8.03 -6.90
N GLY A 94 14.37 7.95 -7.47
CA GLY A 94 14.02 6.99 -8.53
C GLY A 94 13.64 5.59 -8.02
N GLY A 95 13.85 5.29 -6.74
CA GLY A 95 13.40 4.05 -6.12
C GLY A 95 11.88 3.99 -6.01
N LYS A 96 11.29 2.80 -6.19
CA LYS A 96 9.85 2.57 -6.04
C LYS A 96 9.57 2.04 -4.63
N TYR A 97 8.58 2.61 -3.96
CA TYR A 97 8.25 2.27 -2.58
C TYR A 97 6.77 2.12 -2.39
N LEU A 98 6.40 1.24 -1.47
CA LEU A 98 5.12 1.25 -0.78
C LEU A 98 5.32 1.92 0.57
N VAL A 99 4.47 2.89 0.89
CA VAL A 99 4.38 3.50 2.21
C VAL A 99 3.02 3.20 2.83
N ARG A 100 3.01 2.94 4.13
CA ARG A 100 1.80 2.66 4.89
C ARG A 100 1.80 3.43 6.19
N MET A 101 0.65 3.99 6.54
CA MET A 101 0.38 4.52 7.88
C MET A 101 -0.77 3.73 8.49
N GLU A 102 -0.58 3.22 9.71
CA GLU A 102 -1.63 2.58 10.48
C GLU A 102 -2.06 3.48 11.64
N PHE A 103 -3.37 3.57 11.82
CA PHE A 103 -4.03 4.40 12.81
C PHE A 103 -4.87 3.51 13.71
N PHE A 104 -4.45 3.30 14.95
CA PHE A 104 -5.28 2.69 15.97
C PHE A 104 -5.49 3.68 17.12
N TYR A 105 -6.71 4.21 17.24
CA TYR A 105 -7.00 5.28 18.19
C TYR A 105 -6.91 4.80 19.65
N GLY A 106 -7.50 3.64 19.94
CA GLY A 106 -7.39 2.99 21.24
C GLY A 106 -7.75 3.87 22.46
N ASP A 107 -8.63 4.85 22.28
CA ASP A 107 -9.08 5.82 23.30
C ASP A 107 -7.95 6.41 24.16
N TYR A 108 -6.78 6.65 23.58
CA TYR A 108 -5.57 7.00 24.35
C TYR A 108 -5.70 8.27 25.20
N ASP A 109 -6.59 9.19 24.84
CA ASP A 109 -6.85 10.45 25.56
C ASP A 109 -8.27 10.57 26.12
N GLY A 110 -9.09 9.53 25.99
CA GLY A 110 -10.48 9.51 26.45
C GLY A 110 -11.45 10.44 25.70
N LYS A 111 -11.08 10.96 24.52
CA LYS A 111 -11.95 11.80 23.69
C LYS A 111 -12.58 11.02 22.55
N THR A 112 -13.31 11.71 21.68
CA THR A 112 -13.80 11.15 20.41
C THR A 112 -12.65 11.01 19.41
N SER A 113 -12.62 9.88 18.68
CA SER A 113 -11.65 9.65 17.60
C SER A 113 -11.66 10.81 16.60
N PRO A 114 -10.48 11.35 16.23
CA PRO A 114 -10.36 12.56 15.43
C PRO A 114 -10.58 12.30 13.94
N SER A 115 -10.66 13.40 13.18
CA SER A 115 -10.58 13.42 11.72
C SER A 115 -9.48 14.36 11.25
N PHE A 116 -8.64 13.89 10.34
CA PHE A 116 -7.50 14.64 9.80
C PHE A 116 -7.08 14.07 8.45
N GLU A 117 -6.32 14.84 7.68
CA GLU A 117 -5.84 14.40 6.37
C GLU A 117 -4.46 13.76 6.47
N VAL A 118 -4.21 12.81 5.56
CA VAL A 118 -2.90 12.19 5.35
C VAL A 118 -2.39 12.67 4.00
N HIS A 119 -1.13 13.10 3.96
CA HIS A 119 -0.49 13.66 2.78
C HIS A 119 0.81 12.92 2.46
N LEU A 120 1.06 12.69 1.18
CA LEU A 120 2.33 12.20 0.66
C LEU A 120 3.03 13.37 -0.04
N GLY A 121 4.12 13.87 0.54
CA GLY A 121 4.67 15.15 0.12
C GLY A 121 3.70 16.29 0.44
N SER A 122 3.55 17.20 -0.51
CA SER A 122 2.53 18.26 -0.50
C SER A 122 1.11 17.77 -0.83
N ASN A 123 0.97 16.55 -1.33
CA ASN A 123 -0.24 16.08 -1.99
C ASN A 123 -1.19 15.37 -1.03
N TYR A 124 -2.48 15.69 -1.14
CA TYR A 124 -3.53 14.97 -0.43
C TYR A 124 -3.49 13.48 -0.84
N TRP A 125 -3.41 12.61 0.15
CA TRP A 125 -3.40 11.16 -0.05
C TRP A 125 -4.71 10.54 0.45
N ASP A 126 -5.06 10.72 1.73
CA ASP A 126 -6.24 10.10 2.34
C ASP A 126 -6.80 10.97 3.48
N THR A 127 -7.88 10.53 4.12
CA THR A 127 -8.45 11.12 5.32
C THR A 127 -8.78 10.03 6.32
N PHE A 128 -8.19 10.11 7.51
CA PHE A 128 -8.63 9.34 8.66
C PHE A 128 -9.93 9.95 9.19
N ARG A 129 -11.00 9.16 9.35
CA ARG A 129 -12.34 9.65 9.71
C ARG A 129 -12.94 8.90 10.89
N ASN A 130 -12.72 9.39 12.11
CA ASN A 130 -13.44 8.97 13.32
C ASN A 130 -13.60 7.44 13.47
N SER A 131 -12.56 6.68 13.10
CA SER A 131 -12.54 5.21 13.17
C SER A 131 -11.75 4.76 14.39
N ASP A 132 -11.93 3.51 14.82
CA ASP A 132 -11.05 2.88 15.80
C ASP A 132 -9.75 2.41 15.16
N PHE A 133 -9.84 1.92 13.93
CA PHE A 133 -8.71 1.40 13.17
C PHE A 133 -8.84 1.76 11.68
N TRP A 134 -7.75 2.19 11.08
CA TRP A 134 -7.62 2.38 9.64
C TRP A 134 -6.16 2.26 9.24
N TRP A 135 -5.90 1.94 7.97
CA TRP A 135 -4.58 2.13 7.39
C TRP A 135 -4.72 2.72 6.00
N SER A 136 -3.75 3.54 5.64
CA SER A 136 -3.62 4.09 4.30
C SER A 136 -2.34 3.51 3.71
N GLU A 137 -2.42 2.98 2.49
CA GLU A 137 -1.24 2.50 1.74
C GLU A 137 -1.11 3.22 0.40
N ALA A 138 0.11 3.63 0.04
CA ALA A 138 0.42 4.26 -1.24
C ALA A 138 1.67 3.68 -1.87
N ILE A 139 1.69 3.66 -3.20
CA ILE A 139 2.85 3.30 -4.01
C ILE A 139 3.30 4.53 -4.79
N PHE A 140 4.59 4.82 -4.73
CA PHE A 140 5.18 5.98 -5.38
C PHE A 140 6.61 5.70 -5.84
N VAL A 141 7.09 6.53 -6.77
CA VAL A 141 8.51 6.62 -7.11
C VAL A 141 9.09 7.83 -6.38
N ALA A 142 10.13 7.60 -5.57
CA ALA A 142 10.73 8.62 -4.73
C ALA A 142 11.40 9.71 -5.57
N TRP A 143 11.16 10.97 -5.21
CA TRP A 143 11.72 12.15 -5.89
C TRP A 143 12.99 12.69 -5.24
N GLY A 144 13.44 12.12 -4.13
CA GLY A 144 14.60 12.57 -3.38
C GLY A 144 15.18 11.48 -2.47
N SER A 145 16.20 11.85 -1.70
CA SER A 145 16.81 10.95 -0.71
C SER A 145 15.97 10.78 0.57
N TRP A 146 14.86 11.49 0.65
CA TRP A 146 13.85 11.37 1.69
C TRP A 146 12.49 11.80 1.13
N VAL A 147 11.41 11.33 1.76
CA VAL A 147 10.03 11.71 1.44
C VAL A 147 9.27 12.03 2.72
N PRO A 148 8.60 13.20 2.80
CA PRO A 148 7.76 13.51 3.93
C PRO A 148 6.37 12.88 3.78
N VAL A 149 5.88 12.29 4.86
CA VAL A 149 4.52 11.76 4.96
C VAL A 149 3.86 12.42 6.16
N CYS A 150 2.78 13.15 5.91
CA CYS A 150 2.28 14.15 6.85
C CYS A 150 0.86 13.90 7.30
N LEU A 151 0.63 14.20 8.58
CA LEU A 151 -0.68 14.30 9.21
C LEU A 151 -1.06 15.77 9.27
N VAL A 152 -2.17 16.13 8.65
CA VAL A 152 -2.63 17.52 8.52
C VAL A 152 -3.92 17.72 9.33
N ASN A 153 -3.83 18.55 10.35
CA ASN A 153 -4.96 18.91 11.20
C ASN A 153 -5.93 19.81 10.42
N THR A 154 -7.17 19.34 10.26
CA THR A 154 -8.25 20.08 9.59
C THR A 154 -9.30 20.63 10.58
N GLY A 155 -9.00 20.61 11.87
CA GLY A 155 -9.91 21.01 12.95
C GLY A 155 -10.81 19.90 13.48
N GLY A 156 -10.63 18.66 13.00
CA GLY A 156 -11.41 17.48 13.40
C GLY A 156 -10.89 16.75 14.65
N GLY A 157 -9.91 17.30 15.36
CA GLY A 157 -9.28 16.70 16.54
C GLY A 157 -7.76 16.62 16.41
N THR A 158 -7.10 15.92 17.33
CA THR A 158 -5.63 15.79 17.37
C THR A 158 -5.17 14.68 16.41
N PRO A 159 -4.38 14.97 15.37
CA PRO A 159 -3.82 13.92 14.53
C PRO A 159 -2.91 12.98 15.30
N PHE A 160 -2.90 11.71 14.92
CA PHE A 160 -2.05 10.69 15.52
C PHE A 160 -1.67 9.62 14.50
N VAL A 161 -0.68 8.79 14.84
CA VAL A 161 -0.33 7.58 14.07
C VAL A 161 0.25 6.52 15.01
N SER A 162 -0.05 5.25 14.74
CA SER A 162 0.46 4.11 15.50
C SER A 162 1.64 3.44 14.81
N THR A 163 1.62 3.35 13.48
CA THR A 163 2.70 2.73 12.72
C THR A 163 2.96 3.48 11.42
N VAL A 164 4.25 3.65 11.07
CA VAL A 164 4.68 4.12 9.75
C VAL A 164 5.62 3.08 9.13
N GLU A 165 5.31 2.63 7.93
CA GLU A 165 6.07 1.57 7.27
C GLU A 165 6.48 1.99 5.86
N LEU A 166 7.72 1.67 5.51
CA LEU A 166 8.26 1.86 4.16
C LEU A 166 8.80 0.52 3.67
N ARG A 167 8.38 0.13 2.47
CA ARG A 167 8.78 -1.11 1.79
C ARG A 167 9.38 -0.76 0.43
N PRO A 168 10.67 -1.05 0.20
CA PRO A 168 11.22 -0.97 -1.15
C PRO A 168 10.50 -1.96 -2.05
N LEU A 169 10.23 -1.56 -3.28
CA LEU A 169 9.63 -2.40 -4.32
C LEU A 169 10.61 -2.55 -5.49
N LEU A 170 10.51 -3.66 -6.21
CA LEU A 170 11.24 -3.79 -7.46
C LEU A 170 10.71 -2.75 -8.47
N PRO A 171 11.59 -2.16 -9.32
CA PRO A 171 11.16 -1.22 -10.35
C PRO A 171 10.11 -1.80 -11.32
N SER A 172 10.13 -3.13 -11.52
CA SER A 172 9.17 -3.87 -12.36
C SER A 172 7.78 -4.03 -11.74
N LEU A 173 7.65 -3.93 -10.40
CA LEU A 173 6.38 -4.13 -9.71
C LEU A 173 5.47 -2.91 -9.89
N TYR A 174 4.23 -3.09 -10.32
CA TYR A 174 3.32 -2.03 -10.76
C TYR A 174 3.99 -1.13 -11.84
N PRO A 175 4.22 -1.65 -13.05
CA PRO A 175 4.97 -0.95 -14.10
C PRO A 175 4.35 0.38 -14.53
N GLN A 176 3.05 0.55 -14.31
CA GLN A 176 2.31 1.78 -14.61
C GLN A 176 2.60 2.94 -13.63
N VAL A 177 3.20 2.66 -12.46
CA VAL A 177 3.53 3.71 -11.48
C VAL A 177 4.87 4.31 -11.84
N THR A 178 4.84 5.55 -12.34
CA THR A 178 6.01 6.32 -12.77
C THR A 178 6.27 7.50 -11.83
N VAL A 179 7.30 8.30 -12.10
CA VAL A 179 7.66 9.47 -11.27
C VAL A 179 6.56 10.52 -11.14
N ASP A 180 5.62 10.57 -12.08
CA ASP A 180 4.53 11.57 -12.14
C ASP A 180 3.20 11.04 -11.58
N GLU A 181 3.18 9.81 -11.10
CA GLU A 181 1.98 9.16 -10.58
C GLU A 181 2.27 8.47 -9.25
N SER A 182 1.45 8.77 -8.25
CA SER A 182 1.34 7.98 -7.04
C SER A 182 -0.05 7.39 -6.96
N ILE A 183 -0.13 6.15 -6.48
CA ILE A 183 -1.40 5.43 -6.34
C ILE A 183 -1.62 5.10 -4.87
N SER A 184 -2.85 5.30 -4.40
CA SER A 184 -3.29 4.95 -3.06
C SER A 184 -4.14 3.70 -3.13
N ALA A 185 -3.86 2.69 -2.32
CA ALA A 185 -4.65 1.47 -2.26
C ALA A 185 -6.00 1.79 -1.61
N PHE A 186 -7.07 1.66 -2.37
CA PHE A 186 -8.44 1.78 -1.88
C PHE A 186 -8.95 0.42 -1.40
N ALA A 187 -8.59 -0.65 -2.11
CA ALA A 187 -8.86 -2.03 -1.71
C ALA A 187 -7.81 -2.97 -2.29
N ARG A 188 -7.43 -4.00 -1.53
CA ARG A 188 -6.65 -5.15 -2.01
C ARG A 188 -7.23 -6.40 -1.38
N LYS A 189 -7.95 -7.20 -2.17
CA LYS A 189 -8.75 -8.31 -1.67
C LYS A 189 -8.30 -9.65 -2.21
N ASN A 190 -8.10 -10.59 -1.29
CA ASN A 190 -8.04 -12.02 -1.50
C ASN A 190 -9.45 -12.60 -1.48
N LEU A 191 -9.80 -13.40 -2.48
CA LEU A 191 -11.14 -13.98 -2.61
C LEU A 191 -11.11 -15.50 -2.44
N GLY A 192 -12.14 -16.04 -1.78
CA GLY A 192 -12.33 -17.48 -1.62
C GLY A 192 -11.63 -18.09 -0.40
N ALA A 193 -11.01 -17.27 0.45
CA ALA A 193 -10.44 -17.65 1.73
C ALA A 193 -10.69 -16.56 2.78
N ASP A 194 -10.81 -16.97 4.04
CA ASP A 194 -11.08 -16.07 5.19
C ASP A 194 -9.79 -15.74 5.95
N THR A 195 -8.72 -15.41 5.20
CA THR A 195 -7.37 -15.18 5.73
C THR A 195 -6.78 -13.92 5.14
N ILE A 196 -6.14 -13.11 5.99
CA ILE A 196 -5.31 -11.98 5.58
C ILE A 196 -3.91 -12.51 5.25
N TYR A 197 -3.39 -12.18 4.07
CA TYR A 197 -2.01 -12.48 3.71
C TYR A 197 -1.16 -11.19 3.71
N ARG A 198 0.06 -11.30 4.22
CA ARG A 198 1.12 -10.28 4.19
C ARG A 198 2.47 -10.98 4.25
N PHE A 199 3.55 -10.30 4.62
CA PHE A 199 4.82 -10.99 4.87
C PHE A 199 4.66 -12.13 5.90
N PRO A 200 5.28 -13.31 5.70
CA PRO A 200 6.23 -13.66 4.64
C PRO A 200 5.60 -14.19 3.34
N ASP A 201 4.28 -14.41 3.29
CA ASP A 201 3.59 -14.92 2.09
C ASP A 201 3.64 -13.92 0.93
N ASP A 202 3.54 -12.62 1.25
CA ASP A 202 3.84 -11.52 0.33
C ASP A 202 5.22 -10.92 0.65
N PRO A 203 6.23 -11.07 -0.24
CA PRO A 203 7.57 -10.54 -0.01
C PRO A 203 7.64 -9.00 -0.03
N TYR A 204 6.59 -8.31 -0.46
CA TYR A 204 6.46 -6.85 -0.42
C TYR A 204 5.60 -6.37 0.76
N ASP A 205 5.19 -7.31 1.63
CA ASP A 205 4.42 -7.06 2.84
C ASP A 205 3.10 -6.30 2.61
N ARG A 206 2.51 -6.42 1.42
CA ARG A 206 1.18 -5.84 1.11
C ARG A 206 0.08 -6.56 1.89
N PHE A 207 -0.93 -5.82 2.32
CA PHE A 207 -2.09 -6.42 2.99
C PHE A 207 -3.10 -6.90 1.95
N TRP A 208 -3.29 -8.22 1.89
CA TRP A 208 -4.35 -8.87 1.14
C TRP A 208 -5.46 -9.24 2.10
N GLU A 209 -6.47 -8.38 2.20
CA GLU A 209 -7.62 -8.62 3.07
C GLU A 209 -8.57 -9.63 2.45
N TRP A 210 -9.26 -10.43 3.26
CA TRP A 210 -10.32 -11.28 2.75
C TRP A 210 -11.64 -10.50 2.59
N GLU A 211 -12.49 -11.02 1.73
CA GLU A 211 -13.87 -10.55 1.56
C GLU A 211 -14.80 -11.76 1.35
N VAL A 212 -16.01 -11.68 1.91
CA VAL A 212 -17.04 -12.71 1.75
C VAL A 212 -18.32 -12.11 1.19
N SER A 213 -19.03 -12.93 0.42
CA SER A 213 -20.38 -12.62 -0.05
C SER A 213 -21.20 -13.90 -0.08
N SER A 214 -22.48 -13.79 0.28
CA SER A 214 -23.43 -14.90 0.15
C SER A 214 -23.73 -15.27 -1.31
N LEU A 215 -23.33 -14.42 -2.26
CA LEU A 215 -23.47 -14.65 -3.71
C LEU A 215 -22.29 -15.45 -4.29
N TRP A 216 -21.27 -15.75 -3.49
CA TRP A 216 -20.06 -16.43 -3.93
C TRP A 216 -19.99 -17.88 -3.46
N ALA A 217 -19.53 -18.75 -4.36
CA ALA A 217 -19.04 -20.07 -4.06
C ALA A 217 -17.51 -20.04 -4.04
N ASN A 218 -16.93 -20.49 -2.93
CA ASN A 218 -15.47 -20.53 -2.76
C ASN A 218 -14.87 -21.74 -3.49
N LEU A 219 -13.79 -21.50 -4.23
CA LEU A 219 -12.99 -22.49 -4.92
C LEU A 219 -11.58 -22.48 -4.32
N SER A 220 -10.95 -23.65 -4.21
CA SER A 220 -9.58 -23.75 -3.71
C SER A 220 -8.79 -24.87 -4.39
N THR A 221 -7.47 -24.73 -4.38
CA THR A 221 -6.53 -25.76 -4.83
C THR A 221 -5.30 -25.78 -3.93
N LYS A 222 -4.61 -26.93 -3.90
CA LYS A 222 -3.29 -27.08 -3.26
C LYS A 222 -2.15 -27.17 -4.27
N LYS A 223 -2.47 -27.10 -5.56
CA LYS A 223 -1.47 -27.17 -6.63
C LYS A 223 -0.64 -25.88 -6.66
N THR A 224 0.60 -26.00 -7.10
CA THR A 224 1.47 -24.86 -7.36
C THR A 224 0.95 -24.05 -8.55
N ILE A 225 1.03 -22.74 -8.45
CA ILE A 225 0.66 -21.78 -9.50
C ILE A 225 1.94 -21.11 -10.00
N GLN A 226 2.10 -21.04 -11.32
CA GLN A 226 3.19 -20.29 -11.95
C GLN A 226 3.00 -18.80 -11.68
N ARG A 227 4.07 -18.13 -11.24
CA ARG A 227 4.05 -16.71 -10.86
C ARG A 227 4.06 -15.79 -12.07
N GLU A 228 3.58 -14.59 -11.81
CA GLU A 228 3.67 -13.40 -12.67
C GLU A 228 4.32 -12.30 -11.82
N ASP A 229 5.31 -11.59 -12.38
CA ASP A 229 6.20 -10.71 -11.60
C ASP A 229 5.82 -9.22 -11.61
N SER A 230 4.97 -8.78 -12.54
CA SER A 230 4.54 -7.37 -12.68
C SER A 230 3.68 -6.92 -11.51
N PHE A 231 2.86 -7.82 -10.97
CA PHE A 231 2.07 -7.58 -9.75
C PHE A 231 2.40 -8.55 -8.62
N ALA A 232 3.06 -9.67 -8.92
CA ALA A 232 3.61 -10.59 -7.91
C ALA A 232 2.61 -10.97 -6.81
N VAL A 233 1.38 -11.34 -7.19
CA VAL A 233 0.34 -11.76 -6.23
C VAL A 233 0.83 -13.01 -5.47
N PRO A 234 0.68 -13.06 -4.13
CA PRO A 234 1.08 -14.23 -3.35
C PRO A 234 0.40 -15.51 -3.82
N ILE A 235 1.15 -16.62 -3.82
CA ILE A 235 0.61 -17.93 -4.22
C ILE A 235 -0.62 -18.34 -3.40
N PRO A 236 -0.65 -18.19 -2.06
CA PRO A 236 -1.84 -18.53 -1.28
C PRO A 236 -3.10 -17.78 -1.72
N VAL A 237 -2.96 -16.52 -2.16
CA VAL A 237 -4.07 -15.71 -2.70
C VAL A 237 -4.55 -16.26 -4.04
N LEU A 238 -3.64 -16.66 -4.93
CA LEU A 238 -4.01 -17.26 -6.23
C LEU A 238 -4.55 -18.69 -6.10
N GLN A 239 -4.31 -19.38 -4.98
CA GLN A 239 -4.81 -20.72 -4.72
C GLN A 239 -6.29 -20.77 -4.36
N THR A 240 -6.89 -19.62 -4.07
CA THR A 240 -8.33 -19.49 -3.84
C THR A 240 -8.96 -18.56 -4.86
N ALA A 241 -10.27 -18.72 -5.02
CA ALA A 241 -11.08 -17.88 -5.88
C ALA A 241 -12.54 -17.94 -5.49
N VAL A 242 -13.32 -17.02 -6.03
CA VAL A 242 -14.77 -17.04 -5.97
C VAL A 242 -15.37 -17.23 -7.34
N ALA A 243 -16.48 -17.93 -7.38
CA ALA A 243 -17.36 -18.12 -8.51
C ALA A 243 -18.80 -17.79 -8.08
N PRO A 244 -19.75 -17.56 -9.00
CA PRO A 244 -21.14 -17.35 -8.61
C PRO A 244 -21.73 -18.64 -8.03
N VAL A 245 -22.59 -18.51 -7.01
CA VAL A 245 -23.34 -19.64 -6.44
C VAL A 245 -24.22 -20.31 -7.50
N ASN A 246 -24.56 -21.59 -7.26
CA ASN A 246 -25.48 -22.37 -8.09
C ASN A 246 -25.09 -22.45 -9.59
N ASN A 247 -23.80 -22.37 -9.91
CA ASN A 247 -23.28 -22.33 -11.28
C ASN A 247 -23.90 -21.19 -12.11
N GLY A 248 -24.10 -20.03 -11.49
CA GLY A 248 -24.57 -18.84 -12.19
C GLY A 248 -23.65 -18.44 -13.34
N THR A 249 -24.20 -17.74 -14.33
CA THR A 249 -23.43 -17.25 -15.48
C THR A 249 -22.82 -15.87 -15.24
N VAL A 250 -23.17 -15.20 -14.15
CA VAL A 250 -22.72 -13.84 -13.84
C VAL A 250 -22.16 -13.78 -12.42
N LEU A 251 -20.94 -13.28 -12.29
CA LEU A 251 -20.29 -13.00 -11.02
C LEU A 251 -20.21 -11.50 -10.80
N HIS A 252 -20.82 -11.02 -9.72
CA HIS A 252 -20.60 -9.66 -9.23
C HIS A 252 -19.42 -9.68 -8.26
N VAL A 253 -18.33 -9.03 -8.63
CA VAL A 253 -17.09 -8.99 -7.83
C VAL A 253 -17.20 -8.01 -6.67
N GLY A 254 -17.99 -6.96 -6.82
CA GLY A 254 -18.20 -5.98 -5.75
C GLY A 254 -18.81 -4.69 -6.26
N THR A 255 -19.24 -3.87 -5.30
CA THR A 255 -19.69 -2.50 -5.54
C THR A 255 -18.98 -1.57 -4.56
N TRP A 256 -18.35 -0.52 -5.07
CA TRP A 256 -17.61 0.46 -4.28
C TRP A 256 -18.20 1.85 -4.48
N ASN A 257 -18.28 2.62 -3.40
CA ASN A 257 -18.70 4.01 -3.45
C ASN A 257 -17.52 4.91 -3.13
N THR A 258 -17.30 5.93 -3.96
CA THR A 258 -16.32 6.95 -3.62
C THR A 258 -16.82 7.82 -2.47
N TYR A 259 -15.96 8.08 -1.49
CA TYR A 259 -16.22 9.09 -0.46
C TYR A 259 -15.73 10.49 -0.86
N LYS A 260 -15.07 10.61 -2.01
CA LYS A 260 -14.54 11.88 -2.54
C LYS A 260 -14.74 11.93 -4.05
N SER A 261 -15.56 12.87 -4.52
CA SER A 261 -15.94 12.99 -5.95
C SER A 261 -14.78 13.31 -6.89
N THR A 262 -13.63 13.73 -6.35
CA THR A 262 -12.41 13.96 -7.13
C THR A 262 -11.62 12.68 -7.38
N PHE A 263 -11.97 11.56 -6.72
CA PHE A 263 -11.26 10.30 -6.92
C PHE A 263 -11.59 9.68 -8.28
N GLU A 264 -10.53 9.17 -8.88
CA GLU A 264 -10.53 8.35 -10.07
C GLU A 264 -9.81 7.06 -9.70
N PHE A 265 -10.27 5.94 -10.27
CA PHE A 265 -9.80 4.62 -9.88
C PHE A 265 -9.11 3.87 -11.02
N LYS A 266 -8.12 3.07 -10.65
CA LYS A 266 -7.59 1.99 -11.47
C LYS A 266 -7.95 0.65 -10.82
N PHE A 267 -8.37 -0.29 -11.64
CA PHE A 267 -8.81 -1.62 -11.23
C PHE A 267 -7.83 -2.67 -11.75
N PHE A 268 -7.52 -3.65 -10.91
CA PHE A 268 -6.69 -4.81 -11.23
C PHE A 268 -7.45 -6.04 -10.79
N LEU A 269 -7.68 -6.97 -11.71
CA LEU A 269 -8.25 -8.28 -11.44
C LEU A 269 -7.17 -9.32 -11.66
N HIS A 270 -7.01 -10.21 -10.69
CA HIS A 270 -5.98 -11.23 -10.68
C HIS A 270 -6.62 -12.60 -10.82
N PHE A 271 -6.07 -13.40 -11.73
CA PHE A 271 -6.61 -14.67 -12.13
C PHE A 271 -5.56 -15.77 -12.14
N SER A 272 -6.00 -16.97 -11.82
CA SER A 272 -5.35 -18.23 -12.18
C SER A 272 -6.47 -19.26 -12.19
N ASP A 273 -6.76 -19.88 -13.34
CA ASP A 273 -7.78 -20.92 -13.34
C ASP A 273 -7.26 -22.12 -12.53
N ILE A 274 -8.01 -22.51 -11.51
CA ILE A 274 -7.67 -23.62 -10.62
C ILE A 274 -8.45 -24.89 -10.95
N GLN A 275 -9.31 -24.86 -11.98
CA GLN A 275 -10.12 -25.97 -12.47
C GLN A 275 -9.80 -26.25 -13.95
N ASN A 276 -9.03 -27.30 -14.27
CA ASN A 276 -8.70 -27.68 -15.66
C ASN A 276 -9.74 -28.63 -16.30
N THR A 277 -11.00 -28.57 -15.86
CA THR A 277 -11.97 -29.58 -16.27
C THR A 277 -12.60 -29.26 -17.62
N GLN A 278 -12.87 -27.98 -17.89
CA GLN A 278 -13.55 -27.52 -19.10
C GLN A 278 -13.18 -26.06 -19.40
N LEU A 279 -13.61 -25.55 -20.56
CA LEU A 279 -13.37 -24.16 -20.95
C LEU A 279 -14.06 -23.19 -19.98
N ARG A 280 -13.30 -22.20 -19.48
CA ARG A 280 -13.81 -20.99 -18.84
C ARG A 280 -13.55 -19.79 -19.75
N GLN A 281 -14.60 -19.07 -20.11
CA GLN A 281 -14.50 -17.86 -20.91
C GLN A 281 -15.61 -16.87 -20.57
N PHE A 282 -15.24 -15.64 -20.22
CA PHE A 282 -16.19 -14.60 -19.80
C PHE A 282 -15.80 -13.20 -20.29
N ASP A 283 -16.79 -12.32 -20.36
CA ASP A 283 -16.61 -10.89 -20.59
C ASP A 283 -16.55 -10.18 -19.23
N ILE A 284 -15.78 -9.09 -19.15
CA ILE A 284 -15.55 -8.29 -17.94
C ILE A 284 -16.17 -6.91 -18.17
N TYR A 285 -16.99 -6.47 -17.22
CA TYR A 285 -17.68 -5.19 -17.26
C TYR A 285 -17.30 -4.34 -16.05
N LEU A 286 -17.13 -3.04 -16.28
CA LEU A 286 -16.95 -2.01 -15.25
C LEU A 286 -18.10 -1.02 -15.39
N ASN A 287 -19.01 -0.95 -14.41
CA ASN A 287 -20.23 -0.14 -14.47
C ASN A 287 -21.05 -0.38 -15.75
N ASP A 288 -21.28 -1.66 -16.08
CA ASP A 288 -21.98 -2.11 -17.29
C ASP A 288 -21.29 -1.76 -18.62
N TYR A 289 -20.16 -1.03 -18.59
CA TYR A 289 -19.31 -0.84 -19.76
C TYR A 289 -18.41 -2.04 -19.94
N GLU A 290 -18.45 -2.61 -21.14
CA GLU A 290 -17.60 -3.72 -21.51
C GLU A 290 -16.12 -3.31 -21.49
N TRP A 291 -15.38 -3.88 -20.56
CA TRP A 291 -13.97 -3.57 -20.31
C TRP A 291 -13.04 -4.58 -21.00
N TYR A 292 -13.36 -5.87 -20.96
CA TYR A 292 -12.58 -6.91 -21.63
C TYR A 292 -13.46 -8.02 -22.18
N LYS A 293 -13.26 -8.42 -23.44
CA LYS A 293 -14.06 -9.46 -24.10
C LYS A 293 -13.36 -10.82 -24.11
N LYS A 294 -14.15 -11.89 -23.91
CA LYS A 294 -13.76 -13.29 -24.09
C LYS A 294 -12.46 -13.65 -23.38
N TYR A 295 -12.30 -13.15 -22.15
CA TYR A 295 -11.17 -13.49 -21.30
C TYR A 295 -11.24 -14.96 -20.89
N SER A 296 -10.11 -15.65 -21.00
CA SER A 296 -9.95 -17.05 -20.57
C SER A 296 -8.71 -17.12 -19.69
N PRO A 297 -8.85 -17.25 -18.36
CA PRO A 297 -7.70 -17.31 -17.47
C PRO A 297 -6.89 -18.60 -17.72
N PRO A 298 -5.54 -18.53 -17.70
CA PRO A 298 -4.72 -19.72 -17.90
C PRO A 298 -4.76 -20.65 -16.68
N TYR A 299 -4.64 -21.96 -16.93
CA TYR A 299 -4.66 -22.97 -15.86
C TYR A 299 -3.35 -22.95 -15.05
N LEU A 300 -3.47 -22.83 -13.72
CA LEU A 300 -2.36 -22.79 -12.76
C LEU A 300 -1.24 -21.81 -13.13
N THR A 301 -1.59 -20.71 -13.79
CA THR A 301 -0.67 -19.64 -14.16
C THR A 301 -1.32 -18.33 -13.76
N ALA A 302 -0.57 -17.49 -13.05
CA ALA A 302 -1.01 -16.16 -12.69
C ALA A 302 -1.14 -15.30 -13.95
N ASP A 303 -2.27 -14.60 -14.05
CA ASP A 303 -2.57 -13.65 -15.10
C ASP A 303 -3.42 -12.52 -14.52
N TYR A 304 -3.55 -11.42 -15.25
CA TYR A 304 -4.21 -10.23 -14.75
C TYR A 304 -4.93 -9.46 -15.85
N VAL A 305 -5.93 -8.69 -15.45
CA VAL A 305 -6.57 -7.66 -16.28
C VAL A 305 -6.56 -6.36 -15.49
N TYR A 306 -6.02 -5.28 -16.08
CA TYR A 306 -5.96 -3.98 -15.41
C TYR A 306 -6.40 -2.82 -16.32
N SER A 307 -6.93 -1.77 -15.69
CA SER A 307 -7.44 -0.62 -16.42
C SER A 307 -6.27 0.27 -16.84
N THR A 308 -6.16 0.56 -18.14
CA THR A 308 -5.06 1.37 -18.69
C THR A 308 -5.18 2.85 -18.33
N GLY A 309 -6.40 3.35 -18.14
CA GLY A 309 -6.71 4.72 -17.75
C GLY A 309 -7.32 4.83 -16.35
N TRP A 310 -7.40 6.05 -15.85
CA TRP A 310 -8.15 6.41 -14.65
C TRP A 310 -9.64 6.47 -14.96
N TYR A 311 -10.44 5.72 -14.20
CA TYR A 311 -11.88 5.63 -14.39
C TYR A 311 -12.62 6.47 -13.35
N LYS A 312 -13.59 7.25 -13.81
CA LYS A 312 -14.43 8.10 -12.97
C LYS A 312 -15.89 7.86 -13.29
N ALA A 313 -16.64 7.34 -12.31
CA ALA A 313 -18.07 7.11 -12.44
C ALA A 313 -18.85 8.41 -12.20
N THR A 314 -19.86 8.69 -13.02
CA THR A 314 -20.73 9.87 -12.88
C THR A 314 -21.46 9.88 -11.54
N GLU A 315 -21.94 8.71 -11.09
CA GLU A 315 -22.69 8.56 -9.84
C GLU A 315 -21.79 8.31 -8.63
N GLY A 316 -20.47 8.17 -8.83
CA GLY A 316 -19.53 7.83 -7.76
C GLY A 316 -19.59 6.37 -7.29
N THR A 317 -20.44 5.55 -7.91
CA THR A 317 -20.56 4.10 -7.68
C THR A 317 -19.80 3.34 -8.75
N TYR A 318 -19.06 2.31 -8.34
CA TYR A 318 -18.25 1.45 -9.19
C TYR A 318 -18.67 0.00 -8.98
N ASN A 319 -18.85 -0.78 -10.04
CA ASN A 319 -19.15 -2.20 -9.99
C ASN A 319 -18.30 -2.96 -11.00
N ILE A 320 -17.90 -4.18 -10.66
CA ILE A 320 -17.25 -5.09 -11.61
C ILE A 320 -18.09 -6.36 -11.71
N THR A 321 -18.38 -6.73 -12.94
CA THR A 321 -19.17 -7.92 -13.24
C THR A 321 -18.44 -8.78 -14.28
N LEU A 322 -18.40 -10.09 -14.06
CA LEU A 322 -17.90 -11.07 -15.03
C LEU A 322 -19.08 -11.89 -15.54
N ALA A 323 -19.27 -11.96 -16.86
CA ALA A 323 -20.37 -12.72 -17.47
C ALA A 323 -19.83 -13.82 -18.39
N ALA A 324 -20.18 -15.07 -18.11
CA ALA A 324 -19.85 -16.21 -18.95
C ALA A 324 -20.34 -16.01 -20.38
N THR A 325 -19.48 -16.33 -21.34
CA THR A 325 -19.86 -16.44 -22.74
C THR A 325 -20.65 -17.72 -22.99
N ASN A 326 -21.41 -17.79 -24.09
CA ASN A 326 -22.15 -19.00 -24.49
C ASN A 326 -21.26 -20.23 -24.76
N ARG A 327 -19.93 -20.07 -24.86
CA ARG A 327 -18.98 -21.17 -25.02
C ARG A 327 -18.42 -21.67 -23.69
N SER A 328 -18.60 -20.91 -22.62
CA SER A 328 -18.08 -21.25 -21.30
C SER A 328 -18.84 -22.44 -20.74
N MET A 329 -18.11 -23.45 -20.29
CA MET A 329 -18.66 -24.61 -19.60
C MET A 329 -18.52 -24.48 -18.09
N LEU A 330 -17.57 -23.64 -17.64
CA LEU A 330 -17.41 -23.26 -16.24
C LEU A 330 -17.94 -21.84 -16.02
N PRO A 331 -18.46 -21.52 -14.82
CA PRO A 331 -18.87 -20.16 -14.49
C PRO A 331 -17.66 -19.21 -14.47
N PRO A 332 -17.83 -17.87 -14.47
CA PRO A 332 -16.70 -16.97 -14.27
C PRO A 332 -16.08 -17.16 -12.87
N MET A 333 -14.80 -16.81 -12.72
CA MET A 333 -14.10 -16.81 -11.43
C MET A 333 -13.10 -15.66 -11.33
N VAL A 334 -12.77 -15.26 -10.10
CA VAL A 334 -11.67 -14.31 -9.81
C VAL A 334 -10.97 -14.70 -8.52
N ASN A 335 -9.65 -14.59 -8.49
CA ASN A 335 -8.82 -14.97 -7.34
C ASN A 335 -8.61 -13.79 -6.40
N ALA A 336 -8.35 -12.61 -6.95
CA ALA A 336 -8.08 -11.41 -6.18
C ALA A 336 -8.41 -10.15 -6.99
N TYR A 337 -8.53 -9.02 -6.31
CA TYR A 337 -8.56 -7.72 -6.97
C TYR A 337 -7.82 -6.65 -6.19
N GLU A 338 -7.39 -5.61 -6.90
CA GLU A 338 -6.89 -4.37 -6.31
C GLU A 338 -7.60 -3.18 -6.95
N VAL A 339 -7.91 -2.19 -6.11
CA VAL A 339 -8.48 -0.91 -6.51
C VAL A 339 -7.57 0.17 -5.97
N PHE A 340 -7.10 1.05 -6.84
CA PHE A 340 -6.28 2.18 -6.47
C PHE A 340 -6.93 3.49 -6.86
N ASN A 341 -6.86 4.50 -6.01
CA ASN A 341 -7.15 5.88 -6.39
C ASN A 341 -5.86 6.66 -6.66
N ARG A 342 -5.98 7.73 -7.45
CA ARG A 342 -4.85 8.61 -7.76
C ARG A 342 -4.50 9.50 -6.57
N ILE A 343 -3.21 9.64 -6.28
CA ILE A 343 -2.65 10.75 -5.51
C ILE A 343 -2.11 11.74 -6.55
N PRO A 344 -2.83 12.86 -6.81
CA PRO A 344 -2.38 13.83 -7.79
C PRO A 344 -1.06 14.46 -7.35
N HIS A 345 -0.13 14.62 -8.28
CA HIS A 345 1.05 15.45 -8.03
C HIS A 345 0.73 16.87 -8.48
N ASP A 346 0.62 17.79 -7.53
CA ASP A 346 0.56 19.21 -7.87
C ASP A 346 1.97 19.69 -8.26
N THR A 347 2.06 20.56 -9.26
CA THR A 347 3.29 21.27 -9.61
C THR A 347 3.23 22.70 -9.08
N PRO A 348 4.19 23.17 -8.26
CA PRO A 348 5.37 22.46 -7.76
C PRO A 348 5.07 21.48 -6.60
N ARG A 349 5.94 20.49 -6.39
CA ARG A 349 5.85 19.48 -5.31
C ARG A 349 6.12 20.04 -3.90
N THR A 350 6.28 21.35 -3.77
CA THR A 350 6.46 22.09 -2.52
C THR A 350 5.20 22.88 -2.23
N SER A 351 4.73 22.86 -0.98
CA SER A 351 3.53 23.63 -0.63
C SER A 351 3.87 25.13 -0.63
N PRO A 352 2.98 26.01 -1.13
CA PRO A 352 3.14 27.46 -0.92
C PRO A 352 3.20 27.84 0.57
N LYS A 353 2.68 26.98 1.45
CA LYS A 353 2.77 27.17 2.90
C LYS A 353 4.16 26.89 3.47
N ASP A 354 5.02 26.15 2.75
CA ASP A 354 6.42 25.96 3.11
C ASP A 354 7.22 27.26 2.91
N CYS A 355 6.68 28.26 2.19
CA CYS A 355 7.30 29.58 2.05
C CYS A 355 7.07 30.52 3.23
N TYR A 356 6.16 30.21 4.18
CA TYR A 356 5.85 31.13 5.29
C TYR A 356 6.70 30.91 6.55
N ASP A 357 7.63 29.95 6.54
CA ASP A 357 8.55 29.70 7.66
C ASP A 357 10.03 29.98 7.31
N PHE A 358 10.28 30.67 6.20
CA PHE A 358 11.62 31.18 5.90
C PHE A 358 11.84 32.50 6.66
N ASP A 359 12.51 32.40 7.80
CA ASP A 359 13.10 33.54 8.47
C ASP A 359 14.01 34.30 7.49
N PHE A 360 13.68 35.55 7.18
CA PHE A 360 14.43 36.41 6.27
C PHE A 360 15.89 36.58 6.72
N ASP A 361 16.19 36.41 8.01
CA ASP A 361 17.56 36.46 8.54
C ASP A 361 18.42 35.25 8.14
N PHE A 362 17.81 34.09 7.86
CA PHE A 362 18.53 32.91 7.37
C PHE A 362 19.02 33.11 5.93
N LEU A 363 18.16 33.63 5.04
CA LEU A 363 18.52 33.98 3.66
C LEU A 363 19.55 35.11 3.59
N ARG A 364 19.45 36.11 4.47
CA ARG A 364 20.44 37.19 4.56
C ARG A 364 21.82 36.68 4.96
N ASN A 365 21.89 35.77 5.92
CA ASN A 365 23.15 35.14 6.34
C ASN A 365 23.72 34.18 5.28
N MET A 366 22.89 33.50 4.49
CA MET A 366 23.34 32.65 3.39
C MET A 366 23.91 33.46 2.22
N ILE A 367 23.27 34.58 1.87
CA ILE A 367 23.73 35.49 0.78
C ILE A 367 25.01 36.23 1.19
N LEU A 368 25.11 36.69 2.45
CA LEU A 368 26.33 37.34 2.95
C LEU A 368 27.51 36.35 3.00
N ASN A 369 27.31 35.10 3.43
CA ASN A 369 28.37 34.09 3.45
C ASN A 369 28.83 33.65 2.05
N PHE A 370 27.94 33.67 1.05
CA PHE A 370 28.32 33.44 -0.35
C PHE A 370 29.10 34.61 -0.96
N SER A 371 28.81 35.85 -0.56
CA SER A 371 29.53 37.03 -1.04
C SER A 371 30.95 37.14 -0.50
N PHE A 372 31.28 36.58 0.67
CA PHE A 372 32.64 36.63 1.22
C PHE A 372 33.53 35.44 0.81
N ARG A 373 32.96 34.31 0.37
CA ARG A 373 33.75 33.13 -0.04
C ARG A 373 34.23 33.14 -1.50
N ASN A 374 33.79 34.10 -2.32
CA ASN A 374 34.17 34.20 -3.74
C ASN A 374 35.08 35.40 -4.10
N ILE A 375 35.63 36.12 -3.11
CA ILE A 375 36.59 37.21 -3.36
C ILE A 375 38.06 36.76 -3.26
N SER A 376 38.34 35.51 -2.87
CA SER A 376 39.72 35.03 -2.66
C SER A 376 40.36 34.27 -3.84
N PHE A 377 39.70 34.16 -5.00
CA PHE A 377 40.21 33.32 -6.11
C PHE A 377 40.31 34.00 -7.49
N ILE A 378 40.20 35.34 -7.55
CA ILE A 378 40.49 36.09 -8.79
C ILE A 378 41.43 37.26 -8.46
N THR A 379 42.71 36.97 -8.21
CA THR A 379 43.80 37.93 -8.41
C THR A 379 45.15 37.23 -8.53
N GLN A 380 45.37 36.43 -9.59
CA GLN A 380 46.74 36.14 -10.05
C GLN A 380 46.82 35.56 -11.48
N ILE A 381 46.24 36.26 -12.46
CA ILE A 381 46.75 36.22 -13.85
C ILE A 381 46.70 37.65 -14.39
N THR A 382 47.77 38.41 -14.18
CA THR A 382 48.30 39.46 -15.09
C THR A 382 49.57 40.07 -14.48
N LYS A 383 50.63 40.10 -15.30
CA LYS A 383 52.01 40.62 -15.09
C LYS A 383 53.04 39.65 -14.49
N PHE A 384 53.61 38.79 -15.34
CA PHE A 384 54.78 39.12 -16.17
C PHE A 384 54.66 38.42 -17.52
#